data_AF-A0A3D8HZL1-F1
#
_entry.id   AF-A0A3D8HZL1-F1
#
_cell.length_a   1.000
_cell.length_b   1.000
_cell.length_c   1.000
_cell.angle_alpha   90.00
_cell.angle_beta   90.00
_cell.angle_gamma   90.00
#
_symmetry.space_group_name_H-M   'P 1'
#
loop_
_entity.id
_entity.type
_entity.pdbx_description
1 polymer ?
#
loop_
_entity_poly.entity_id
_entity_poly.type
_entity_poly.pdbx_seq_one_letter_code
_entity_poly.pdbx_strand_id
1 'polypeptide(L)'
;MLDTQEFGKLLKDIGVEQFSGVPCSYLAPLTSLNHTFKIPILGFVSLRGKRDENNKNTDEPQHELLGVITDKLLEICEIKYEFLDFDIKKAKIQIKHAKKILDSNQSFFFIVQEGTFCKVPLNLNPLDKSNIVLLDSKKMKSSAESTIPSRLEALRILHNLAFRHNALLFATTGKCGRELYEIADNPNQFYMVGSMGCVSSLSLGIALASKHKVIAIDGDSALLMRLGNLSTNAYYAKNRNLDNFCHILLDNQSHDSTGGQFNLSPFVDFASIAESCGYDKVNIAYNLNDFQKYINLFLEANAGGAHFIYLAIKKGSKENLGRPKILPQDVAKRLSNFLSL
;
A
#
# COMPACT_ATOMS: atom_id res chain seq x y z
N MET A 1 14.31 12.09 26.59
CA MET A 1 14.42 11.31 25.33
C MET A 1 15.81 11.55 24.78
N LEU A 2 16.46 10.53 24.20
CA LEU A 2 17.77 10.72 23.57
C LEU A 2 17.61 11.58 22.31
N ASP A 3 18.50 12.55 22.12
CA ASP A 3 18.56 13.30 20.87
C ASP A 3 19.14 12.41 19.77
N THR A 4 18.47 12.36 18.61
CA THR A 4 18.85 11.44 17.52
C THR A 4 20.17 11.86 16.86
N GLN A 5 20.50 13.15 16.84
CA GLN A 5 21.75 13.64 16.26
C GLN A 5 22.93 13.38 17.20
N GLU A 6 22.73 13.59 18.50
CA GLU A 6 23.72 13.28 19.53
C GLU A 6 24.03 11.78 19.57
N PHE A 7 23.00 10.93 19.57
CA PHE A 7 23.19 9.48 19.51
C PHE A 7 23.87 9.03 18.21
N GLY A 8 23.52 9.66 17.08
CA GLY A 8 24.18 9.42 15.80
C GLY A 8 25.67 9.79 15.79
N LYS A 9 26.12 10.76 16.59
CA LYS A 9 27.54 11.07 16.77
C LYS A 9 28.25 9.99 17.59
N LEU A 10 27.64 9.53 18.68
CA LEU A 10 28.19 8.46 19.49
C LEU A 10 28.40 7.16 18.69
N LEU A 11 27.48 6.83 17.78
CA LEU A 11 27.65 5.69 16.87
C LEU A 11 28.84 5.86 15.92
N LYS A 12 29.07 7.08 15.43
CA LYS A 12 30.23 7.40 14.59
C LYS A 12 31.54 7.37 15.37
N ASP A 13 31.54 7.82 16.63
CA ASP A 13 32.71 7.82 17.49
C ASP A 13 33.24 6.40 17.77
N ILE A 14 32.37 5.38 17.71
CA ILE A 14 32.75 3.96 17.80
C ILE A 14 32.99 3.29 16.43
N GLY A 15 33.09 4.08 15.35
CA GLY A 15 33.40 3.61 14.00
C GLY A 15 32.20 3.08 13.20
N VAL A 16 30.96 3.27 13.66
CA VAL A 16 29.75 2.89 12.91
C VAL A 16 29.29 4.07 12.06
N GLU A 17 29.72 4.10 10.80
CA GLU A 17 29.39 5.19 9.86
C GLU A 17 28.01 5.06 9.21
N GLN A 18 27.51 3.82 9.10
CA GLN A 18 26.22 3.51 8.49
C GLN A 18 25.31 2.83 9.49
N PHE A 19 24.23 3.50 9.82
CA PHE A 19 23.15 2.97 10.65
C PHE A 19 21.83 3.51 10.11
N SER A 20 20.81 2.67 10.18
CA SER A 20 19.46 3.06 9.82
C SER A 20 18.52 2.56 10.88
N GLY A 21 17.57 3.42 11.27
CA GLY A 21 16.43 2.97 12.03
C GLY A 21 15.62 2.03 11.15
N VAL A 22 15.58 0.75 11.52
CA VAL A 22 14.73 -0.19 10.82
C VAL A 22 13.30 0.00 11.33
N PRO A 23 12.34 0.43 10.50
CA PRO A 23 10.94 0.42 10.91
C PRO A 23 10.53 -1.01 11.28
N CYS A 24 9.56 -1.21 12.15
CA CYS A 24 9.02 -2.54 12.51
C CYS A 24 8.35 -3.28 11.31
N SER A 25 8.70 -2.95 10.07
CA SER A 25 7.88 -3.08 8.87
C SER A 25 8.39 -4.05 7.81
N TYR A 26 9.47 -4.80 8.04
CA TYR A 26 9.91 -5.80 7.05
C TYR A 26 8.82 -6.82 6.74
N LEU A 27 8.04 -7.20 7.76
CA LEU A 27 6.87 -8.07 7.63
C LEU A 27 5.56 -7.29 7.82
N ALA A 28 5.56 -5.96 7.68
CA ALA A 28 4.40 -5.11 7.98
C ALA A 28 3.09 -5.55 7.31
N PRO A 29 3.06 -5.92 6.01
CA PRO A 29 1.82 -6.41 5.41
C PRO A 29 1.23 -7.61 6.17
N LEU A 30 2.08 -8.50 6.68
CA LEU A 30 1.64 -9.68 7.42
C LEU A 30 1.29 -9.33 8.88
N THR A 31 2.17 -8.62 9.58
CA THR A 31 2.07 -8.39 11.03
C THR A 31 1.24 -7.16 11.41
N SER A 32 1.25 -6.11 10.58
CA SER A 32 0.61 -4.82 10.86
C SER A 32 -0.66 -4.59 10.05
N LEU A 33 -0.83 -5.23 8.89
CA LEU A 33 -2.09 -5.18 8.14
C LEU A 33 -2.91 -6.45 8.40
N ASN A 34 -2.45 -7.62 7.94
CA ASN A 34 -3.27 -8.82 7.99
C ASN A 34 -3.60 -9.27 9.41
N HIS A 35 -2.58 -9.35 10.28
CA HIS A 35 -2.79 -9.76 11.67
C HIS A 35 -3.66 -8.76 12.45
N THR A 36 -3.42 -7.45 12.27
CA THR A 36 -4.12 -6.38 12.99
C THR A 36 -5.57 -6.22 12.54
N PHE A 37 -5.84 -6.29 11.23
CA PHE A 37 -7.19 -6.14 10.67
C PHE A 37 -7.93 -7.48 10.55
N LYS A 38 -7.28 -8.61 10.85
CA LYS A 38 -7.80 -9.98 10.65
C LYS A 38 -8.32 -10.19 9.22
N ILE A 39 -7.59 -9.68 8.24
CA ILE A 39 -7.87 -9.88 6.81
C ILE A 39 -7.12 -11.14 6.37
N PRO A 40 -7.82 -12.26 6.09
CA PRO A 40 -7.17 -13.51 5.73
C PRO A 40 -6.64 -13.44 4.29
N ILE A 41 -5.41 -13.91 4.08
CA ILE A 41 -4.86 -14.13 2.75
C ILE A 41 -4.34 -15.56 2.61
N LEU A 42 -4.44 -16.09 1.39
CA LEU A 42 -3.71 -17.28 0.99
C LEU A 42 -2.39 -16.86 0.34
N GLY A 43 -1.27 -17.19 0.98
CA GLY A 43 0.06 -16.89 0.49
C GLY A 43 0.77 -18.11 -0.09
N PHE A 44 1.73 -17.86 -0.96
CA PHE A 44 2.68 -18.86 -1.46
C PHE A 44 4.08 -18.27 -1.31
N VAL A 45 4.98 -19.01 -0.64
CA VAL A 45 6.37 -18.61 -0.41
C VAL A 45 7.28 -19.67 -1.01
N SER A 46 8.11 -19.27 -1.96
CA SER A 46 9.13 -20.15 -2.52
C SER A 46 10.21 -20.45 -1.49
N LEU A 47 10.48 -21.73 -1.23
CA LEU A 47 11.60 -22.16 -0.41
C LEU A 47 12.86 -22.20 -1.25
N ARG A 48 13.71 -21.20 -1.09
CA ARG A 48 15.05 -21.11 -1.67
C ARG A 48 16.10 -21.47 -0.61
N GLY A 49 17.21 -22.09 -1.01
CA GLY A 49 18.30 -22.47 -0.09
C GLY A 49 18.00 -23.63 0.85
N LYS A 50 17.05 -24.52 0.52
CA LYS A 50 16.78 -25.74 1.29
C LYS A 50 18.07 -26.57 1.41
N ARG A 51 18.41 -27.01 2.61
CA ARG A 51 19.56 -27.91 2.83
C ARG A 51 19.31 -29.27 2.21
N ASP A 52 20.34 -29.81 1.57
CA ASP A 52 20.33 -31.19 1.08
C ASP A 52 20.45 -32.20 2.22
N GLU A 53 20.46 -33.48 1.87
CA GLU A 53 20.63 -34.61 2.78
C GLU A 53 21.97 -34.61 3.55
N ASN A 54 22.97 -33.86 3.07
CA ASN A 54 24.27 -33.67 3.74
C ASN A 54 24.34 -32.33 4.50
N ASN A 55 23.21 -31.66 4.70
CA ASN A 55 23.10 -30.34 5.33
C ASN A 55 23.87 -29.22 4.61
N LYS A 56 24.09 -29.34 3.29
CA LYS A 56 24.74 -28.32 2.46
C LYS A 56 23.71 -27.45 1.75
N ASN A 57 24.03 -26.16 1.58
CA ASN A 57 23.26 -25.28 0.70
C ASN A 57 23.81 -25.43 -0.73
N THR A 58 22.92 -25.75 -1.67
CA THR A 58 23.23 -25.86 -3.11
C THR A 58 22.68 -24.69 -3.93
N ASP A 59 22.00 -23.75 -3.28
CA ASP A 59 21.49 -22.51 -3.87
C ASP A 59 22.48 -21.35 -3.61
N GLU A 60 22.17 -20.18 -4.15
CA GLU A 60 22.95 -18.96 -3.95
C GLU A 60 23.08 -18.61 -2.45
N PRO A 61 24.24 -18.06 -2.01
CA PRO A 61 24.53 -17.84 -0.60
C PRO A 61 23.48 -17.02 0.16
N GLN A 62 22.84 -16.03 -0.48
CA GLN A 62 21.81 -15.21 0.16
C GLN A 62 20.55 -16.00 0.57
N HIS A 63 20.32 -17.18 -0.01
CA HIS A 63 19.17 -18.03 0.33
C HIS A 63 19.46 -18.99 1.49
N GLU A 64 20.73 -19.14 1.89
CA GLU A 64 21.16 -20.13 2.88
C GLU A 64 20.40 -20.05 4.20
N LEU A 65 20.26 -18.83 4.73
CA LEU A 65 19.51 -18.62 5.97
C LEU A 65 18.01 -18.83 5.75
N LEU A 66 17.46 -18.27 4.68
CA LEU A 66 16.03 -18.36 4.37
C LEU A 66 15.56 -19.81 4.21
N GLY A 67 16.36 -20.68 3.61
CA GLY A 67 16.02 -22.11 3.49
C GLY A 67 15.89 -22.86 4.82
N VAL A 68 16.43 -22.30 5.90
CA VAL A 68 16.40 -22.88 7.26
C VAL A 68 15.36 -22.22 8.18
N ILE A 69 14.95 -20.98 7.87
CA ILE A 69 14.08 -20.19 8.75
C ILE A 69 12.72 -19.82 8.14
N THR A 70 12.44 -20.13 6.88
CA THR A 70 11.20 -19.70 6.21
C THR A 70 9.93 -20.12 6.96
N ASP A 71 9.86 -21.37 7.38
CA ASP A 71 8.77 -21.94 8.17
C ASP A 71 8.69 -21.30 9.56
N LYS A 72 9.83 -21.11 10.22
CA LYS A 72 9.94 -20.45 11.53
C LYS A 72 9.52 -18.98 11.48
N LEU A 73 9.79 -18.28 10.39
CA LEU A 73 9.34 -16.90 10.19
C LEU A 73 7.81 -16.82 10.13
N LEU A 74 7.17 -17.76 9.42
CA LEU A 74 5.71 -17.86 9.37
C LEU A 74 5.13 -18.22 10.74
N GLU A 75 5.76 -19.15 11.45
CA GLU A 75 5.36 -19.54 12.81
C GLU A 75 5.44 -18.36 13.80
N ILE A 76 6.56 -17.62 13.80
CA ILE A 76 6.76 -16.41 14.62
C ILE A 76 5.71 -15.33 14.29
N CYS A 77 5.28 -15.25 13.03
CA CYS A 77 4.22 -14.33 12.62
C CYS A 77 2.79 -14.85 12.93
N GLU A 78 2.67 -16.00 13.60
CA GLU A 78 1.41 -16.68 13.89
C GLU A 78 0.61 -17.04 12.62
N ILE A 79 1.30 -17.32 11.52
CA ILE A 79 0.70 -17.69 10.24
C ILE A 79 0.71 -19.22 10.10
N LYS A 80 -0.47 -19.80 9.83
CA LYS A 80 -0.57 -21.23 9.55
C LYS A 80 0.06 -21.53 8.19
N TYR A 81 0.78 -22.63 8.09
CA TYR A 81 1.42 -23.00 6.84
C TYR A 81 1.51 -24.51 6.63
N GLU A 82 1.71 -24.91 5.38
CA GLU A 82 2.08 -26.26 4.97
C GLU A 82 3.08 -26.23 3.82
N PHE A 83 3.92 -27.26 3.71
CA PHE A 83 4.68 -27.49 2.48
C PHE A 83 3.74 -28.05 1.41
N LEU A 84 3.69 -27.39 0.25
CA LEU A 84 2.82 -27.82 -0.85
C LEU A 84 3.35 -29.11 -1.48
N ASP A 85 2.53 -30.16 -1.49
CA ASP A 85 2.88 -31.45 -2.06
C ASP A 85 2.89 -31.38 -3.61
N PHE A 86 3.77 -32.16 -4.23
CA PHE A 86 3.90 -32.25 -5.69
C PHE A 86 2.79 -33.11 -6.31
N ASP A 87 2.14 -34.00 -5.54
CA ASP A 87 0.98 -34.75 -5.98
C ASP A 87 -0.29 -33.88 -5.93
N ILE A 88 -0.88 -33.66 -7.10
CA ILE A 88 -2.11 -32.89 -7.28
C ILE A 88 -3.28 -33.39 -6.41
N LYS A 89 -3.37 -34.70 -6.12
CA LYS A 89 -4.43 -35.25 -5.26
C LYS A 89 -4.28 -34.77 -3.82
N LYS A 90 -3.05 -34.75 -3.31
CA LYS A 90 -2.74 -34.23 -1.97
C LYS A 90 -2.84 -32.71 -1.93
N ALA A 91 -2.30 -32.00 -2.92
CA ALA A 91 -2.42 -30.54 -3.03
C ALA A 91 -3.89 -30.08 -2.99
N LYS A 92 -4.82 -30.82 -3.62
CA LYS A 92 -6.27 -30.55 -3.51
C LYS A 92 -6.81 -30.67 -2.08
N ILE A 93 -6.32 -31.61 -1.29
CA ILE A 93 -6.69 -31.76 0.13
C ILE A 93 -6.13 -30.58 0.93
N GLN A 94 -4.87 -30.22 0.69
CA GLN A 94 -4.23 -29.10 1.36
C GLN A 94 -4.93 -27.77 1.07
N ILE A 95 -5.34 -27.52 -0.18
CA ILE A 95 -6.12 -26.32 -0.55
C ILE A 95 -7.46 -26.26 0.19
N LYS A 96 -8.16 -27.39 0.34
CA LYS A 96 -9.40 -27.45 1.13
C LYS A 96 -9.15 -27.17 2.61
N HIS A 97 -8.04 -27.65 3.16
CA HIS A 97 -7.65 -27.34 4.53
C HIS A 97 -7.32 -25.85 4.71
N ALA A 98 -6.51 -25.28 3.82
CA ALA A 98 -6.19 -23.86 3.79
C ALA A 98 -7.47 -23.01 3.75
N LYS A 99 -8.46 -23.39 2.92
CA LYS A 99 -9.75 -22.70 2.85
C LYS A 99 -10.50 -22.68 4.19
N LYS A 100 -10.53 -23.80 4.93
CA LYS A 100 -11.14 -23.84 6.26
C LYS A 100 -10.48 -22.87 7.25
N ILE A 101 -9.16 -22.72 7.16
CA ILE A 101 -8.40 -21.77 8.00
C ILE A 101 -8.71 -20.33 7.60
N LEU A 102 -8.76 -20.03 6.29
CA LEU A 102 -9.15 -18.71 5.79
C LEU A 102 -10.55 -18.31 6.26
N ASP A 103 -11.49 -19.26 6.27
CA ASP A 103 -12.87 -19.06 6.75
C ASP A 103 -12.97 -18.79 8.25
N SER A 104 -11.89 -19.08 9.00
CA SER A 104 -11.75 -18.69 10.42
C SER A 104 -11.05 -17.33 10.61
N ASN A 105 -10.94 -16.52 9.55
CA ASN A 105 -10.24 -15.23 9.51
C ASN A 105 -8.74 -15.31 9.84
N GLN A 106 -8.11 -16.42 9.48
CA GLN A 106 -6.67 -16.64 9.65
C GLN A 106 -5.99 -16.75 8.29
N SER A 107 -4.82 -16.13 8.14
CA SER A 107 -4.02 -16.29 6.92
C SER A 107 -3.38 -17.67 6.89
N PHE A 108 -3.24 -18.22 5.68
CA PHE A 108 -2.61 -19.50 5.44
C PHE A 108 -1.57 -19.41 4.33
N PHE A 109 -0.43 -20.06 4.50
CA PHE A 109 0.68 -19.99 3.55
C PHE A 109 1.12 -21.36 3.09
N PHE A 110 1.36 -21.50 1.78
CA PHE A 110 2.06 -22.65 1.24
C PHE A 110 3.54 -22.35 1.08
N ILE A 111 4.39 -23.23 1.62
CA ILE A 111 5.82 -23.24 1.33
C ILE A 111 6.04 -24.13 0.11
N VAL A 112 6.53 -23.54 -0.97
CA VAL A 112 6.67 -24.19 -2.28
C VAL A 112 8.13 -24.57 -2.49
N GLN A 113 8.39 -25.87 -2.61
CA GLN A 113 9.74 -26.38 -2.85
C GLN A 113 10.10 -26.34 -4.34
N GLU A 114 11.39 -26.40 -4.63
CA GLU A 114 11.84 -26.62 -6.00
C GLU A 114 11.26 -27.94 -6.54
N GLY A 115 10.80 -27.92 -7.79
CA GLY A 115 10.17 -29.07 -8.44
C GLY A 115 8.66 -29.23 -8.15
N THR A 116 8.05 -28.43 -7.28
CA THR A 116 6.59 -28.50 -7.04
C THR A 116 5.76 -28.11 -8.27
N PHE A 117 6.20 -27.09 -9.03
CA PHE A 117 5.52 -26.64 -10.25
C PHE A 117 6.36 -26.90 -11.49
N CYS A 118 5.71 -27.29 -12.59
CA CYS A 118 6.35 -27.39 -13.90
C CYS A 118 6.57 -26.01 -14.52
N LYS A 119 7.54 -25.91 -15.44
CA LYS A 119 7.79 -24.68 -16.20
C LYS A 119 6.63 -24.43 -17.16
N VAL A 120 6.06 -23.22 -17.11
CA VAL A 120 5.02 -22.77 -18.04
C VAL A 120 5.60 -21.63 -18.90
N PRO A 121 5.62 -21.76 -20.24
CA PRO A 121 6.12 -20.70 -21.11
C PRO A 121 5.20 -19.48 -21.07
N LEU A 122 5.79 -18.29 -21.13
CA LEU A 122 5.05 -17.03 -21.20
C LEU A 122 4.48 -16.86 -22.61
N ASN A 123 3.25 -17.35 -22.83
CA ASN A 123 2.60 -17.34 -24.15
C ASN A 123 1.83 -16.05 -24.45
N LEU A 124 1.57 -15.21 -23.44
CA LEU A 124 0.91 -13.93 -23.58
C LEU A 124 1.86 -12.86 -23.07
N ASN A 125 2.20 -11.89 -23.93
CA ASN A 125 2.74 -10.63 -23.47
C ASN A 125 1.56 -9.67 -23.32
N PRO A 126 0.94 -9.56 -22.13
CA PRO A 126 -0.24 -8.70 -21.95
C PRO A 126 0.08 -7.20 -22.15
N LEU A 127 1.37 -6.87 -22.21
CA LEU A 127 1.89 -5.55 -22.48
C LEU A 127 2.08 -5.39 -23.99
N ASP A 128 0.97 -5.18 -24.72
CA ASP A 128 1.09 -4.63 -26.07
C ASP A 128 1.61 -3.18 -25.95
N LYS A 129 2.92 -3.01 -26.17
CA LYS A 129 3.61 -1.71 -26.07
C LYS A 129 3.03 -0.67 -27.02
N SER A 130 2.24 -1.07 -28.02
CA SER A 130 1.55 -0.15 -28.93
C SER A 130 0.54 0.77 -28.22
N ASN A 131 0.06 0.40 -27.04
CA ASN A 131 -0.92 1.18 -26.25
C ASN A 131 -0.31 1.97 -25.08
N ILE A 132 1.02 1.98 -24.92
CA ILE A 132 1.69 2.92 -24.01
C ILE A 132 1.85 4.23 -24.78
N VAL A 133 0.77 5.01 -24.82
CA VAL A 133 0.87 6.42 -25.21
C VAL A 133 1.65 7.08 -24.07
N LEU A 134 2.94 7.35 -24.31
CA LEU A 134 3.67 8.30 -23.49
C LEU A 134 2.94 9.63 -23.65
N LEU A 135 2.17 10.00 -22.62
CA LEU A 135 1.50 11.30 -22.58
C LEU A 135 2.61 12.36 -22.64
N ASP A 136 2.47 13.31 -23.56
CA ASP A 136 3.39 14.45 -23.63
C ASP A 136 3.44 15.10 -22.25
N SER A 137 4.61 15.04 -21.62
CA SER A 137 4.86 15.57 -20.29
C SER A 137 4.43 17.03 -20.25
N LYS A 138 3.30 17.32 -19.60
CA LYS A 138 2.92 18.70 -19.36
C LYS A 138 3.90 19.25 -18.33
N LYS A 139 4.82 20.11 -18.79
CA LYS A 139 5.69 20.89 -17.89
C LYS A 139 4.82 21.53 -16.81
N MET A 140 5.21 21.33 -15.55
CA MET A 140 4.65 22.05 -14.41
C MET A 140 4.62 23.54 -14.73
N LYS A 141 3.42 24.12 -14.84
CA LYS A 141 3.29 25.57 -14.89
C LYS A 141 3.52 26.08 -13.47
N SER A 142 4.53 26.92 -13.29
CA SER A 142 4.65 27.75 -12.10
C SER A 142 3.58 28.84 -12.21
N SER A 143 2.43 28.66 -11.57
CA SER A 143 1.46 29.73 -11.41
C SER A 143 1.39 30.17 -9.96
N ALA A 144 1.64 31.47 -9.78
CA ALA A 144 1.27 32.41 -8.73
C ALA A 144 0.82 31.89 -7.35
N GLU A 145 1.44 32.47 -6.31
CA GLU A 145 1.03 32.56 -4.89
C GLU A 145 -0.29 31.85 -4.51
N SER A 146 -0.27 30.51 -4.52
CA SER A 146 -1.36 29.71 -3.97
C SER A 146 -1.02 29.38 -2.52
N THR A 147 -1.90 29.76 -1.60
CA THR A 147 -1.79 29.33 -0.19
C THR A 147 -1.87 27.80 -0.12
N ILE A 148 -0.77 27.17 0.31
CA ILE A 148 -0.69 25.72 0.51
C ILE A 148 -1.72 25.32 1.58
N PRO A 149 -2.66 24.39 1.31
CA PRO A 149 -3.67 24.00 2.28
C PRO A 149 -3.11 23.08 3.36
N SER A 150 -3.83 22.95 4.48
CA SER A 150 -3.57 21.91 5.47
C SER A 150 -4.12 20.54 5.01
N ARG A 151 -3.55 19.46 5.56
CA ARG A 151 -4.09 18.10 5.37
C ARG A 151 -5.57 18.01 5.77
N LEU A 152 -5.94 18.65 6.88
CA LEU A 152 -7.31 18.62 7.39
C LEU A 152 -8.32 19.24 6.41
N GLU A 153 -7.97 20.35 5.76
CA GLU A 153 -8.83 20.98 4.74
C GLU A 153 -9.05 20.06 3.53
N ALA A 154 -7.97 19.42 3.03
CA ALA A 154 -8.07 18.45 1.94
C ALA A 154 -8.93 17.23 2.34
N LEU A 155 -8.73 16.70 3.55
CA LEU A 155 -9.51 15.57 4.06
C LEU A 155 -11.01 15.90 4.23
N ARG A 156 -11.37 17.14 4.59
CA ARG A 156 -12.77 17.57 4.66
C ARG A 156 -13.46 17.54 3.30
N ILE A 157 -12.78 17.97 2.24
CA ILE A 157 -13.30 17.89 0.87
C ILE A 157 -13.52 16.43 0.49
N LEU A 158 -12.52 15.57 0.72
CA LEU A 158 -12.60 14.14 0.42
C LEU A 158 -13.75 13.46 1.16
N HIS A 159 -13.86 13.71 2.47
CA HIS A 159 -14.94 13.20 3.30
C HIS A 159 -16.32 13.55 2.73
N ASN A 160 -16.56 14.83 2.47
CA ASN A 160 -17.86 15.32 1.99
C ASN A 160 -18.22 14.75 0.62
N LEU A 161 -17.27 14.73 -0.31
CA LEU A 161 -17.50 14.21 -1.67
C LEU A 161 -17.71 12.69 -1.64
N ALA A 162 -16.88 11.95 -0.91
CA ALA A 162 -17.02 10.51 -0.84
C ALA A 162 -18.33 10.08 -0.18
N PHE A 163 -18.76 10.78 0.88
CA PHE A 163 -20.07 10.55 1.49
C PHE A 163 -21.22 10.79 0.50
N ARG A 164 -21.20 11.92 -0.22
CA ARG A 164 -22.25 12.25 -1.21
C ARG A 164 -22.35 11.24 -2.35
N HIS A 165 -21.20 10.72 -2.81
CA HIS A 165 -21.14 9.80 -3.96
C HIS A 165 -21.08 8.32 -3.55
N ASN A 166 -21.21 8.00 -2.26
CA ASN A 166 -21.07 6.64 -1.74
C ASN A 166 -19.74 5.96 -2.18
N ALA A 167 -18.67 6.75 -2.24
CA ALA A 167 -17.33 6.32 -2.60
C ALA A 167 -16.55 5.86 -1.36
N LEU A 168 -15.62 4.94 -1.52
CA LEU A 168 -14.77 4.43 -0.45
C LEU A 168 -13.54 5.31 -0.26
N LEU A 169 -13.17 5.58 0.99
CA LEU A 169 -11.98 6.33 1.36
C LEU A 169 -11.02 5.48 2.19
N PHE A 170 -9.79 5.36 1.72
CA PHE A 170 -8.73 4.66 2.42
C PHE A 170 -7.64 5.66 2.79
N ALA A 171 -7.44 5.88 4.08
CA ALA A 171 -6.40 6.78 4.56
C ALA A 171 -5.15 6.00 4.99
N THR A 172 -3.99 6.52 4.58
CA THR A 172 -2.70 5.98 4.99
C THR A 172 -2.46 6.11 6.50
N THR A 173 -1.44 5.38 6.97
CA THR A 173 -1.08 5.31 8.38
C THR A 173 -0.61 6.64 8.96
N GLY A 174 -0.57 6.71 10.29
CA GLY A 174 -0.12 7.87 11.03
C GLY A 174 -1.21 8.92 11.18
N LYS A 175 -0.87 10.19 10.95
CA LYS A 175 -1.76 11.34 11.21
C LYS A 175 -2.92 11.45 10.23
N CYS A 176 -2.77 10.99 8.98
CA CYS A 176 -3.81 11.07 7.95
C CYS A 176 -5.09 10.33 8.35
N GLY A 177 -5.00 9.04 8.68
CA GLY A 177 -6.16 8.25 9.12
C GLY A 177 -6.80 8.77 10.41
N ARG A 178 -6.02 9.33 11.33
CA ARG A 178 -6.53 9.93 12.58
C ARG A 178 -7.32 11.21 12.34
N GLU A 179 -6.81 12.11 11.49
CA GLU A 179 -7.53 13.33 11.11
C GLU A 179 -8.82 13.02 10.36
N LEU A 180 -8.81 12.01 9.47
CA LEU A 180 -10.02 11.59 8.77
C LEU A 180 -11.07 11.04 9.75
N TYR A 181 -10.65 10.23 10.72
CA TYR A 181 -11.54 9.70 11.77
C TYR A 181 -12.15 10.82 12.64
N GLU A 182 -11.38 11.85 12.98
CA GLU A 182 -11.90 13.00 13.74
C GLU A 182 -12.85 13.90 12.95
N ILE A 183 -12.75 13.94 11.61
CA ILE A 183 -13.72 14.66 10.79
C ILE A 183 -15.10 14.02 10.94
N ALA A 184 -15.18 12.71 10.68
CA ALA A 184 -16.32 11.86 11.01
C ALA A 184 -16.05 10.41 10.59
N ASP A 185 -16.40 9.47 11.47
CA ASP A 185 -16.29 8.03 11.24
C ASP A 185 -17.50 7.49 10.47
N ASN A 186 -17.28 7.07 9.22
CA ASN A 186 -18.34 6.56 8.33
C ASN A 186 -18.07 5.12 7.85
N PRO A 187 -19.11 4.34 7.49
CA PRO A 187 -18.95 2.96 7.02
C PRO A 187 -18.09 2.76 5.77
N ASN A 188 -17.99 3.78 4.91
CA ASN A 188 -17.21 3.78 3.68
C ASN A 188 -15.73 4.16 3.88
N GLN A 189 -15.27 4.31 5.13
CA GLN A 189 -13.90 4.73 5.43
C GLN A 189 -13.07 3.62 6.07
N PHE A 190 -11.83 3.50 5.61
CA PHE A 190 -10.81 2.61 6.13
C PHE A 190 -9.60 3.41 6.57
N TYR A 191 -9.15 3.18 7.81
CA TYR A 191 -8.00 3.85 8.40
C TYR A 191 -6.88 2.82 8.55
N MET A 192 -5.88 2.87 7.69
CA MET A 192 -4.78 1.91 7.75
C MET A 192 -3.92 2.18 9.00
N VAL A 193 -3.78 1.17 9.86
CA VAL A 193 -2.95 1.23 11.07
C VAL A 193 -1.69 0.43 10.78
N GLY A 194 -0.56 1.12 10.58
CA GLY A 194 0.69 0.47 10.14
C GLY A 194 0.78 0.27 8.62
N SER A 195 1.66 -0.61 8.17
CA SER A 195 1.80 -0.98 6.75
C SER A 195 1.94 0.20 5.79
N MET A 196 2.83 1.13 6.14
CA MET A 196 3.12 2.32 5.36
C MET A 196 3.42 1.96 3.89
N GLY A 197 2.79 2.71 2.97
CA GLY A 197 2.87 2.48 1.52
C GLY A 197 1.94 1.41 0.95
N CYS A 198 1.14 0.72 1.78
CA CYS A 198 0.22 -0.33 1.31
C CYS A 198 -1.19 0.17 0.96
N VAL A 199 -1.53 1.42 1.29
CA VAL A 199 -2.91 1.94 1.15
C VAL A 199 -3.38 1.89 -0.30
N SER A 200 -2.50 2.24 -1.24
CA SER A 200 -2.83 2.30 -2.66
C SER A 200 -3.11 0.92 -3.26
N SER A 201 -2.27 -0.08 -2.94
CA SER A 201 -2.49 -1.46 -3.40
C SER A 201 -3.68 -2.15 -2.73
N LEU A 202 -3.93 -1.90 -1.43
CA LEU A 202 -5.13 -2.40 -0.76
C LEU A 202 -6.38 -1.83 -1.42
N SER A 203 -6.39 -0.52 -1.65
CA SER A 203 -7.50 0.20 -2.29
C SER A 203 -7.73 -0.28 -3.74
N LEU A 204 -6.66 -0.54 -4.50
CA LEU A 204 -6.78 -1.14 -5.83
C LEU A 204 -7.45 -2.51 -5.75
N GLY A 205 -7.04 -3.38 -4.82
CA GLY A 205 -7.67 -4.69 -4.64
C GLY A 205 -9.18 -4.59 -4.43
N ILE A 206 -9.62 -3.61 -3.64
CA ILE A 206 -11.04 -3.32 -3.41
C ILE A 206 -11.72 -2.75 -4.66
N ALA A 207 -11.04 -1.89 -5.43
CA ALA A 207 -11.54 -1.38 -6.70
C ALA A 207 -11.71 -2.49 -7.75
N LEU A 208 -10.83 -3.49 -7.76
CA LEU A 208 -10.92 -4.66 -8.64
C LEU A 208 -12.08 -5.58 -8.23
N ALA A 209 -12.30 -5.76 -6.93
CA ALA A 209 -13.34 -6.62 -6.36
C ALA A 209 -14.73 -5.97 -6.31
N SER A 210 -14.87 -4.69 -6.66
CA SER A 210 -16.14 -3.96 -6.58
C SER A 210 -16.38 -3.06 -7.80
N LYS A 211 -17.53 -2.36 -7.82
CA LYS A 211 -17.83 -1.28 -8.78
C LYS A 211 -17.83 0.11 -8.12
N HIS A 212 -17.55 0.18 -6.82
CA HIS A 212 -17.51 1.44 -6.10
C HIS A 212 -16.32 2.28 -6.55
N LYS A 213 -16.46 3.60 -6.49
CA LYS A 213 -15.34 4.54 -6.55
C LYS A 213 -14.49 4.35 -5.30
N VAL A 214 -13.19 4.15 -5.47
CA VAL A 214 -12.23 3.95 -4.38
C VAL A 214 -11.15 5.01 -4.45
N ILE A 215 -10.97 5.74 -3.35
CA ILE A 215 -9.99 6.80 -3.21
C ILE A 215 -8.96 6.37 -2.16
N ALA A 216 -7.72 6.17 -2.59
CA ALA A 216 -6.57 5.92 -1.73
C ALA A 216 -5.87 7.24 -1.42
N ILE A 217 -5.81 7.63 -0.16
CA ILE A 217 -5.12 8.83 0.33
C ILE A 217 -3.79 8.40 0.91
N ASP A 218 -2.71 8.68 0.18
CA ASP A 218 -1.35 8.37 0.60
C ASP A 218 -0.56 9.61 0.96
N GLY A 219 0.56 9.38 1.66
CA GLY A 219 1.55 10.41 1.99
C GLY A 219 2.81 10.21 1.17
N ASP A 220 3.52 11.30 0.90
CA ASP A 220 4.81 11.34 0.21
C ASP A 220 5.80 10.25 0.66
N SER A 221 6.01 10.18 1.97
CA SER A 221 6.91 9.25 2.63
C SER A 221 6.45 7.80 2.46
N ALA A 222 5.14 7.58 2.49
CA ALA A 222 4.54 6.26 2.38
C ALA A 222 4.62 5.74 0.95
N LEU A 223 4.38 6.62 -0.03
CA LEU A 223 4.55 6.30 -1.43
C LEU A 223 6.01 5.98 -1.77
N LEU A 224 6.97 6.75 -1.24
CA LEU A 224 8.40 6.48 -1.45
C LEU A 224 8.83 5.10 -0.96
N MET A 225 8.24 4.60 0.14
CA MET A 225 8.55 3.27 0.65
C MET A 225 8.09 2.14 -0.29
N ARG A 226 7.09 2.37 -1.15
CA ARG A 226 6.54 1.36 -2.06
C ARG A 226 6.25 1.92 -3.45
N LEU A 227 7.22 2.64 -4.01
CA LEU A 227 7.08 3.29 -5.32
C LEU A 227 6.73 2.30 -6.44
N GLY A 228 7.25 1.06 -6.36
CA GLY A 228 6.94 -0.02 -7.30
C GLY A 228 5.46 -0.40 -7.39
N ASN A 229 4.63 0.00 -6.42
CA ASN A 229 3.19 -0.22 -6.47
C ASN A 229 2.50 0.62 -7.57
N LEU A 230 3.11 1.73 -8.02
CA LEU A 230 2.50 2.61 -9.02
C LEU A 230 2.22 1.88 -10.35
N SER A 231 3.18 1.11 -10.87
CA SER A 231 3.01 0.36 -12.12
C SER A 231 1.95 -0.73 -11.99
N THR A 232 1.91 -1.41 -10.84
CA THR A 232 0.88 -2.41 -10.52
C THR A 232 -0.51 -1.78 -10.50
N ASN A 233 -0.65 -0.65 -9.79
CA ASN A 233 -1.91 0.08 -9.69
C ASN A 233 -2.41 0.55 -11.05
N ALA A 234 -1.53 1.16 -11.84
CA ALA A 234 -1.85 1.64 -13.19
C ALA A 234 -2.31 0.49 -14.11
N TYR A 235 -1.53 -0.59 -14.18
CA TYR A 235 -1.80 -1.72 -15.06
C TYR A 235 -3.14 -2.39 -14.74
N TYR A 236 -3.38 -2.78 -13.49
CA TYR A 236 -4.60 -3.49 -13.14
C TYR A 236 -5.84 -2.59 -13.19
N ALA A 237 -5.73 -1.30 -12.83
CA ALA A 237 -6.83 -0.35 -12.99
C ALA A 237 -7.19 -0.16 -14.47
N LYS A 238 -6.19 -0.03 -15.36
CA LYS A 238 -6.40 0.08 -16.80
C LYS A 238 -7.05 -1.16 -17.39
N ASN A 239 -6.58 -2.36 -16.99
CA ASN A 239 -7.22 -3.61 -17.39
C ASN A 239 -8.66 -3.73 -16.89
N ARG A 240 -8.95 -3.17 -15.70
CA ARG A 240 -10.30 -3.16 -15.14
C ARG A 240 -11.23 -2.22 -15.90
N ASN A 241 -10.69 -1.12 -16.43
CA ASN A 241 -11.36 -0.13 -17.29
C ASN A 241 -12.70 0.40 -16.77
N LEU A 242 -12.82 0.65 -15.46
CA LEU A 242 -14.03 1.22 -14.83
C LEU A 242 -13.84 2.64 -14.31
N ASP A 243 -12.62 3.17 -14.39
CA ASP A 243 -12.25 4.47 -13.83
C ASP A 243 -12.64 4.63 -12.36
N ASN A 244 -12.55 3.55 -11.58
CA ASN A 244 -13.05 3.48 -10.22
C ASN A 244 -11.95 3.49 -9.15
N PHE A 245 -10.71 3.77 -9.53
CA PHE A 245 -9.57 3.87 -8.62
C PHE A 245 -8.84 5.22 -8.75
N CYS A 246 -8.79 5.96 -7.65
CA CYS A 246 -8.06 7.23 -7.54
C CYS A 246 -7.01 7.14 -6.43
N HIS A 247 -5.77 7.47 -6.77
CA HIS A 247 -4.64 7.55 -5.85
C HIS A 247 -4.26 9.00 -5.63
N ILE A 248 -4.46 9.48 -4.40
CA ILE A 248 -4.19 10.85 -4.00
C ILE A 248 -2.91 10.88 -3.18
N LEU A 249 -1.99 11.76 -3.56
CA LEU A 249 -0.79 12.05 -2.78
C LEU A 249 -0.94 13.40 -2.07
N LEU A 250 -0.96 13.37 -0.73
CA LEU A 250 -0.85 14.56 0.09
C LEU A 250 0.61 14.72 0.54
N ASP A 251 1.32 15.68 -0.06
CA ASP A 251 2.76 15.86 0.13
C ASP A 251 3.05 17.02 1.09
N ASN A 252 3.51 16.68 2.30
CA ASN A 252 3.94 17.64 3.32
C ASN A 252 5.46 17.78 3.42
N GLN A 253 6.23 17.04 2.61
CA GLN A 253 7.69 17.06 2.63
C GLN A 253 8.31 16.80 4.00
N SER A 254 7.67 15.94 4.80
CA SER A 254 8.15 15.59 6.12
C SER A 254 7.57 14.29 6.69
N HIS A 255 8.39 13.56 7.45
CA HIS A 255 7.91 12.49 8.33
C HIS A 255 7.22 13.05 9.60
N ASP A 256 6.06 13.69 9.41
CA ASP A 256 5.34 14.40 10.50
C ASP A 256 4.96 13.51 11.69
N SER A 257 4.77 12.21 11.47
CA SER A 257 4.33 11.28 12.52
C SER A 257 5.46 10.88 13.49
N THR A 258 6.72 11.04 13.10
CA THR A 258 7.91 10.62 13.88
C THR A 258 8.72 11.79 14.43
N GLY A 259 8.25 13.02 14.27
CA GLY A 259 8.94 14.22 14.76
C GLY A 259 9.36 15.21 13.67
N GLY A 260 8.90 15.02 12.42
CA GLY A 260 9.09 16.00 11.36
C GLY A 260 10.45 15.89 10.64
N GLN A 261 11.05 14.70 10.62
CA GLN A 261 12.34 14.48 9.95
C GLN A 261 12.26 14.76 8.44
N PHE A 262 13.41 15.10 7.88
CA PHE A 262 13.60 15.24 6.43
C PHE A 262 13.22 13.94 5.70
N ASN A 263 12.60 14.10 4.53
CA ASN A 263 12.37 13.02 3.58
C ASN A 263 12.75 13.46 2.17
N LEU A 264 12.77 12.52 1.23
CA LEU A 264 13.25 12.76 -0.13
C LEU A 264 12.18 13.33 -1.08
N SER A 265 10.95 13.62 -0.61
CA SER A 265 9.88 14.07 -1.50
C SER A 265 10.18 15.40 -2.23
N PRO A 266 10.92 16.39 -1.66
CA PRO A 266 11.27 17.61 -2.40
C PRO A 266 12.15 17.37 -3.64
N PHE A 267 12.79 16.20 -3.75
CA PHE A 267 13.65 15.83 -4.88
C PHE A 267 12.91 14.98 -5.94
N VAL A 268 11.64 14.63 -5.70
CA VAL A 268 10.92 13.64 -6.50
C VAL A 268 9.71 14.26 -7.20
N ASP A 269 9.66 14.14 -8.52
CA ASP A 269 8.48 14.48 -9.31
C ASP A 269 7.51 13.28 -9.37
N PHE A 270 6.60 13.20 -8.40
CA PHE A 270 5.63 12.11 -8.32
C PHE A 270 4.64 12.09 -9.48
N ALA A 271 4.27 13.25 -10.03
CA ALA A 271 3.32 13.32 -11.14
C ALA A 271 3.94 12.69 -12.39
N SER A 272 5.17 13.08 -12.74
CA SER A 272 5.90 12.47 -13.87
C SER A 272 6.15 10.98 -13.67
N ILE A 273 6.44 10.53 -12.45
CA ILE A 273 6.59 9.09 -12.15
C ILE A 273 5.25 8.37 -12.35
N ALA A 274 4.14 8.91 -11.86
CA ALA A 274 2.82 8.31 -12.02
C ALA A 274 2.41 8.22 -13.51
N GLU A 275 2.65 9.28 -14.30
CA GLU A 275 2.46 9.26 -15.75
C GLU A 275 3.32 8.17 -16.41
N SER A 276 4.61 8.12 -16.07
CA SER A 276 5.55 7.13 -16.60
C SER A 276 5.22 5.69 -16.19
N CYS A 277 4.54 5.51 -15.06
CA CYS A 277 4.03 4.21 -14.61
C CYS A 277 2.71 3.81 -15.31
N GLY A 278 2.10 4.68 -16.10
CA GLY A 278 0.91 4.40 -16.90
C GLY A 278 -0.42 4.78 -16.27
N TYR A 279 -0.45 5.71 -15.30
CA TYR A 279 -1.72 6.29 -14.84
C TYR A 279 -2.39 7.06 -15.98
N ASP A 280 -3.67 6.80 -16.22
CA ASP A 280 -4.41 7.38 -17.36
C ASP A 280 -4.70 8.87 -17.17
N LYS A 281 -4.89 9.30 -15.92
CA LYS A 281 -5.16 10.69 -15.55
C LYS A 281 -4.24 11.09 -14.42
N VAL A 282 -3.36 12.06 -14.67
CA VAL A 282 -2.48 12.63 -13.64
C VAL A 282 -2.75 14.13 -13.54
N ASN A 283 -3.11 14.59 -12.34
CA ASN A 283 -3.44 15.98 -12.09
C ASN A 283 -2.66 16.53 -10.89
N ILE A 284 -2.11 17.73 -11.05
CA ILE A 284 -1.45 18.49 -9.98
C ILE A 284 -2.44 19.57 -9.53
N ALA A 285 -2.89 19.49 -8.28
CA ALA A 285 -3.72 20.51 -7.65
C ALA A 285 -2.83 21.55 -6.96
N TYR A 286 -3.00 22.82 -7.32
CA TYR A 286 -2.26 23.94 -6.72
C TYR A 286 -2.99 24.56 -5.53
N ASN A 287 -4.30 24.30 -5.42
CA ASN A 287 -5.16 24.79 -4.36
C ASN A 287 -6.35 23.84 -4.14
N LEU A 288 -7.18 24.12 -3.13
CA LEU A 288 -8.33 23.30 -2.79
C LEU A 288 -9.41 23.27 -3.88
N ASN A 289 -9.55 24.32 -4.70
CA ASN A 289 -10.54 24.36 -5.78
C ASN A 289 -10.13 23.41 -6.91
N ASP A 290 -8.85 23.40 -7.31
CA ASP A 290 -8.31 22.44 -8.27
C ASP A 290 -8.47 21.01 -7.74
N PHE A 291 -8.13 20.80 -6.47
CA PHE A 291 -8.25 19.51 -5.82
C PHE A 291 -9.68 18.98 -5.86
N GLN A 292 -10.65 19.79 -5.44
CA GLN A 292 -12.08 19.45 -5.50
C GLN A 292 -12.55 19.19 -6.93
N LYS A 293 -12.11 20.00 -7.89
CA LYS A 293 -12.42 19.81 -9.31
C LYS A 293 -11.93 18.46 -9.82
N TYR A 294 -10.68 18.08 -9.55
CA TYR A 294 -10.14 16.81 -10.02
C TYR A 294 -10.81 15.59 -9.35
N ILE A 295 -11.19 15.70 -8.08
CA ILE A 295 -11.97 14.64 -7.41
C ILE A 295 -13.35 14.50 -8.07
N ASN A 296 -14.05 15.59 -8.36
CA ASN A 296 -15.34 15.53 -9.06
C ASN A 296 -15.21 14.88 -10.44
N LEU A 297 -14.17 15.24 -11.21
CA LEU A 297 -13.89 14.59 -12.50
C LEU A 297 -13.71 13.08 -12.36
N PHE A 298 -12.99 12.63 -11.33
CA PHE A 298 -12.87 11.19 -11.03
C PHE A 298 -14.22 10.56 -10.67
N LEU A 299 -15.01 11.22 -9.81
CA LEU A 299 -16.30 10.69 -9.33
C LEU A 299 -17.34 10.59 -10.46
N GLU A 300 -17.25 11.45 -11.47
CA GLU A 300 -18.17 11.49 -12.63
C GLU A 300 -17.73 10.58 -13.79
N ALA A 301 -16.48 10.13 -13.80
CA ALA A 301 -15.96 9.33 -14.91
C ALA A 301 -16.47 7.88 -14.88
N ASN A 302 -16.57 7.24 -16.06
CA ASN A 302 -17.24 5.93 -16.19
C ASN A 302 -16.43 4.87 -16.96
N ALA A 303 -15.29 5.23 -17.55
CA ALA A 303 -14.40 4.34 -18.28
C ALA A 303 -12.99 4.94 -18.32
N GLY A 304 -11.97 4.09 -18.12
CA GLY A 304 -10.58 4.50 -17.94
C GLY A 304 -9.85 3.69 -16.87
N GLY A 305 -8.56 3.99 -16.71
CA GLY A 305 -7.67 3.37 -15.74
C GLY A 305 -7.58 4.12 -14.40
N ALA A 306 -6.36 4.27 -13.89
CA ALA A 306 -6.12 4.90 -12.60
C ALA A 306 -6.02 6.43 -12.71
N HIS A 307 -6.61 7.13 -11.73
CA HIS A 307 -6.38 8.57 -11.52
C HIS A 307 -5.28 8.78 -10.48
N PHE A 308 -4.38 9.73 -10.71
CA PHE A 308 -3.43 10.24 -9.73
C PHE A 308 -3.67 11.73 -9.50
N ILE A 309 -3.79 12.14 -8.23
CA ILE A 309 -3.95 13.54 -7.86
C ILE A 309 -2.86 13.90 -6.85
N TYR A 310 -2.00 14.84 -7.21
CA TYR A 310 -0.99 15.41 -6.32
C TYR A 310 -1.51 16.70 -5.68
N LEU A 311 -1.34 16.85 -4.37
CA LEU A 311 -1.57 18.10 -3.65
C LEU A 311 -0.45 18.32 -2.63
N ALA A 312 0.28 19.42 -2.78
CA ALA A 312 1.19 19.90 -1.74
C ALA A 312 0.36 20.44 -0.55
N ILE A 313 0.78 20.09 0.68
CA ILE A 313 0.10 20.48 1.92
C ILE A 313 1.08 21.04 2.95
N LYS A 314 0.56 21.80 3.91
CA LYS A 314 1.34 22.31 5.05
C LYS A 314 1.83 21.15 5.93
N LYS A 315 3.03 21.31 6.47
CA LYS A 315 3.57 20.47 7.54
C LYS A 315 2.71 20.56 8.79
N GLY A 316 2.71 19.48 9.57
CA GLY A 316 2.03 19.40 10.85
C GLY A 316 0.69 18.69 10.80
N SER A 317 0.01 18.74 11.94
CA SER A 317 -1.30 18.15 12.17
C SER A 317 -2.07 19.01 13.15
N LYS A 318 -3.38 18.77 13.22
CA LYS A 318 -4.18 19.30 14.32
C LYS A 318 -3.54 18.97 15.68
N GLU A 319 -3.54 19.94 16.59
CA GLU A 319 -3.08 19.73 17.96
C GLU A 319 -4.01 18.76 18.72
N ASN A 320 -3.43 17.99 19.65
CA ASN A 320 -4.17 17.03 20.49
C ASN A 320 -5.00 15.99 19.70
N LEU A 321 -4.49 15.57 18.54
CA LEU A 321 -5.15 14.59 17.68
C LEU A 321 -5.35 13.24 18.40
N GLY A 322 -6.61 12.83 18.53
CA GLY A 322 -7.03 11.58 19.11
C GLY A 322 -6.64 10.36 18.26
N ARG A 323 -6.81 9.18 18.86
CA ARG A 323 -6.69 7.89 18.15
C ARG A 323 -8.09 7.36 17.84
N PRO A 324 -8.30 6.67 16.70
CA PRO A 324 -9.53 5.94 16.43
C PRO A 324 -9.89 5.03 17.60
N LYS A 325 -11.16 5.08 18.03
CA LYS A 325 -11.68 4.23 19.11
C LYS A 325 -12.16 2.87 18.61
N ILE A 326 -12.47 2.78 17.31
CA ILE A 326 -12.84 1.53 16.64
C ILE A 326 -11.61 0.65 16.44
N LEU A 327 -11.76 -0.66 16.66
CA LEU A 327 -10.67 -1.60 16.43
C LEU A 327 -10.45 -1.81 14.92
N PRO A 328 -9.20 -2.02 14.46
CA PRO A 328 -8.91 -2.24 13.04
C PRO A 328 -9.72 -3.39 12.40
N GLN A 329 -9.89 -4.50 13.12
CA GLN A 329 -10.73 -5.62 12.65
C GLN A 329 -12.20 -5.24 12.43
N ASP A 330 -12.74 -4.34 13.26
CA ASP A 330 -14.13 -3.88 13.13
C ASP A 330 -14.28 -2.91 11.95
N VAL A 331 -13.24 -2.11 11.66
CA VAL A 331 -13.17 -1.29 10.44
C VAL A 331 -13.19 -2.19 9.19
N ALA A 332 -12.38 -3.25 9.17
CA ALA A 332 -12.36 -4.20 8.05
C ALA A 332 -13.72 -4.89 7.87
N LYS A 333 -14.33 -5.37 8.97
CA LYS A 333 -15.66 -6.00 8.95
C LYS A 333 -16.74 -5.04 8.47
N ARG A 334 -16.73 -3.80 8.96
CA ARG A 334 -17.67 -2.74 8.54
C ARG A 334 -17.57 -2.46 7.05
N LEU A 335 -16.35 -2.42 6.52
CA LEU A 335 -16.11 -2.22 5.09
C LEU A 335 -16.58 -3.43 4.26
N SER A 336 -16.35 -4.66 4.72
CA SER A 336 -16.87 -5.88 4.05
C SER A 336 -18.40 -5.83 3.97
N ASN A 337 -19.07 -5.49 5.07
CA ASN A 337 -20.52 -5.33 5.10
C ASN A 337 -21.00 -4.24 4.14
N PHE A 338 -20.29 -3.11 4.06
CA PHE A 338 -20.61 -2.03 3.13
C PHE A 338 -20.49 -2.50 1.66
N LEU A 339 -19.50 -3.32 1.35
CA LEU A 339 -19.27 -3.90 0.03
C LEU A 339 -20.20 -5.09 -0.29
N SER A 340 -20.97 -5.58 0.70
CA SER A 340 -21.72 -6.84 0.62
C SER A 340 -20.85 -8.07 0.30
N LEU A 341 -19.60 -8.07 0.79
CA LEU A 341 -18.60 -9.13 0.64
C LEU A 341 -18.58 -10.09 1.83
#